data_AF-A0AAN5BSU0-F1
#
_entry.id   AF-A0AAN5BSU0-F1
#
_cell.length_a   1.000
_cell.length_b   1.000
_cell.length_c   1.000
_cell.angle_alpha   90.00
_cell.angle_beta   90.00
_cell.angle_gamma   90.00
#
_symmetry.space_group_name_H-M   'P 1'
#
loop_
_entity.id
_entity.type
_entity.pdbx_description
1 polymer ?
#
loop_
_entity_poly.entity_id
_entity_poly.type
_entity_poly.pdbx_seq_one_letter_code
_entity_poly.pdbx_strand_id
1 'polypeptide(L)'
;MADPNKGLSLAEQEERELQQAVAMSLNQNLGQQETGVTTSNKSNFGRATRDFYDEGAWAMTLFNSSAREIIISPNPGDRKRVEGEPAFLRPSEDSLYLGGLLTILHSIPLAREALLQRNKILSNYGHDPQWWNGQPINLPKIVTIQDAHDGDTDWDDIIYETQRLVAFLDITERSFGSVDALASLKSMSTCDSEGSIGRYLETWQDAAVRADPGNQLATVFSSKAYKRPLTVYDTPIHKDFFILESFVDPEHGQTLYDVLDSAIWSDRPGEELDDVWLEHVGEIFTVRLESTDNTKPIDVKIPAVFYPDRYLADSRDFSREFRAQRLQEYDGIFKLDNLINRFSASKSAINSKGMTLKETLEKAASAVSVTLPKSLANGANGLTLSPEAANVEAKRLADELREVSNKIDDKLKGKSPVIATVLLHTNVTSNQSWFKEESALSRLFEATQKS
;
A
#
# COMPACT_ATOMS: atom_id res chain seq x y z
N MET A 1 42.19 1.38 -48.50
CA MET A 1 41.99 -0.04 -48.12
C MET A 1 40.78 -0.53 -48.90
N ALA A 2 40.95 -1.61 -49.67
CA ALA A 2 39.88 -2.19 -50.47
C ALA A 2 38.99 -3.08 -49.58
N ASP A 3 37.68 -2.94 -49.73
CA ASP A 3 36.66 -3.66 -48.97
C ASP A 3 36.65 -5.16 -49.38
N PRO A 4 37.01 -6.10 -48.49
CA PRO A 4 37.19 -7.51 -48.84
C PRO A 4 35.87 -8.25 -49.12
N ASN A 5 34.72 -7.60 -48.96
CA ASN A 5 33.40 -8.20 -49.13
C ASN A 5 32.69 -7.82 -50.43
N LYS A 6 33.35 -7.10 -51.35
CA LYS A 6 32.72 -6.71 -52.61
C LYS A 6 32.70 -7.87 -53.61
N GLY A 7 31.60 -8.62 -53.64
CA GLY A 7 31.30 -9.63 -54.67
C GLY A 7 30.89 -11.01 -54.17
N LEU A 8 30.71 -11.22 -52.86
CA LEU A 8 30.27 -12.49 -52.30
C LEU A 8 28.74 -12.51 -52.15
N SER A 9 28.13 -13.66 -52.40
CA SER A 9 26.71 -13.88 -52.10
C SER A 9 26.49 -13.98 -50.59
N LEU A 10 25.27 -13.68 -50.12
CA LEU A 10 24.92 -13.67 -48.70
C LEU A 10 25.23 -15.01 -48.01
N ALA A 11 25.04 -16.13 -48.71
CA ALA A 11 25.36 -17.47 -48.22
C ALA A 11 26.87 -17.69 -48.05
N GLU A 12 27.70 -17.18 -48.95
CA GLU A 12 29.16 -17.30 -48.86
C GLU A 12 29.74 -16.42 -47.75
N GLN A 13 29.08 -15.30 -47.44
CA GLN A 13 29.44 -14.44 -46.33
C GLN A 13 29.11 -15.09 -44.99
N GLU A 14 27.91 -15.67 -44.85
CA GLU A 14 27.52 -16.44 -43.66
C GLU A 14 28.43 -17.66 -43.43
N GLU A 15 28.80 -18.39 -44.49
CA GLU A 15 29.70 -19.54 -44.37
C GLU A 15 31.10 -19.12 -43.89
N ARG A 16 31.60 -17.98 -44.37
CA ARG A 16 32.91 -17.46 -43.95
C ARG A 16 32.88 -16.97 -42.49
N GLU A 17 31.80 -16.32 -42.07
CA GLU A 17 31.59 -15.90 -40.68
C GLU A 17 31.46 -17.11 -39.74
N LEU A 18 30.77 -18.16 -40.19
CA LEU A 18 30.66 -19.43 -39.46
C LEU A 18 32.02 -20.11 -39.30
N GLN A 19 32.80 -20.21 -40.38
CA GLN A 19 34.15 -20.78 -40.34
C GLN A 19 35.09 -19.99 -39.41
N GLN A 20 34.96 -18.66 -39.41
CA GLN A 20 35.73 -17.79 -38.53
C GLN A 20 35.34 -17.97 -37.05
N ALA A 21 34.04 -18.09 -36.74
CA ALA A 21 33.55 -18.36 -35.39
C ALA A 21 34.00 -19.75 -34.87
N VAL A 22 34.01 -20.76 -35.74
CA VAL A 22 34.49 -22.11 -35.42
C VAL A 22 36.00 -22.11 -35.16
N ALA A 23 36.79 -21.42 -35.98
CA ALA A 23 38.23 -21.30 -35.78
C ALA A 23 38.58 -20.54 -34.50
N MET A 24 37.82 -19.49 -34.16
CA MET A 24 37.98 -18.76 -32.89
C MET A 24 37.57 -19.58 -31.67
N SER A 25 36.60 -20.49 -31.80
CA SER A 25 36.20 -21.41 -30.74
C SER A 25 37.22 -22.55 -30.53
N LEU A 26 37.89 -23.02 -31.58
CA LEU A 26 38.90 -24.08 -31.50
C LEU A 26 40.26 -23.61 -30.98
N ASN A 27 40.59 -22.32 -31.11
CA ASN A 27 41.90 -21.79 -30.75
C ASN A 27 41.97 -21.19 -29.33
N GLN A 28 40.88 -21.26 -28.55
CA GLN A 28 40.96 -21.02 -27.11
C GLN A 28 41.39 -22.31 -26.43
N ASN A 29 42.65 -22.35 -25.99
CA ASN A 29 43.19 -23.40 -25.12
C ASN A 29 42.59 -23.24 -23.70
N LEU A 30 41.28 -23.43 -23.61
CA LEU A 30 40.53 -23.56 -22.37
C LEU A 30 40.69 -25.01 -21.92
N GLY A 31 41.22 -25.21 -20.71
CA GLY A 31 41.15 -26.51 -20.05
C GLY A 31 39.71 -27.04 -20.09
N GLN A 32 39.57 -28.38 -20.13
CA GLN A 32 38.29 -29.09 -20.30
C GLN A 32 37.15 -28.37 -19.57
N GLN A 33 36.36 -27.62 -20.33
CA GLN A 33 35.19 -26.95 -19.82
C GLN A 33 34.10 -28.01 -19.76
N GLU A 34 33.74 -28.45 -18.56
CA GLU A 34 32.63 -29.38 -18.36
C GLU A 34 31.33 -28.65 -18.72
N THR A 35 30.83 -28.93 -19.92
CA THR A 35 29.49 -28.53 -20.36
C THR A 35 28.47 -29.13 -19.39
N GLY A 36 27.87 -28.30 -18.56
CA GLY A 36 26.75 -28.64 -17.68
C GLY A 36 25.48 -28.94 -18.49
N VAL A 37 25.46 -30.07 -19.19
CA VAL A 37 24.27 -30.60 -19.85
C VAL A 37 23.64 -31.60 -18.90
N THR A 38 22.57 -31.20 -18.23
CA THR A 38 21.69 -32.12 -17.48
C THR A 38 20.83 -32.91 -18.47
N THR A 39 21.43 -33.77 -19.30
CA THR A 39 20.66 -34.82 -19.98
C THR A 39 20.27 -35.85 -18.93
N SER A 40 18.99 -35.87 -18.60
CA SER A 40 18.31 -36.68 -17.58
C SER A 40 18.35 -38.20 -17.79
N ASN A 41 19.25 -38.74 -18.63
CA ASN A 41 19.27 -40.16 -19.00
C ASN A 41 20.58 -40.91 -18.70
N LYS A 42 21.52 -40.32 -17.94
CA LYS A 42 22.65 -41.09 -17.37
C LYS A 42 22.88 -40.70 -15.91
N SER A 43 22.49 -41.60 -15.00
CA SER A 43 22.82 -41.49 -13.59
C SER A 43 24.34 -41.66 -13.41
N ASN A 44 25.06 -40.56 -13.24
CA ASN A 44 26.52 -40.57 -13.01
C ASN A 44 26.90 -40.85 -11.54
N PHE A 45 25.91 -41.01 -10.65
CA PHE A 45 26.15 -41.40 -9.26
C PHE A 45 25.93 -42.92 -9.11
N GLY A 46 27.04 -43.66 -8.96
CA GLY A 46 27.05 -45.07 -8.57
C GLY A 46 27.07 -45.23 -7.05
N ARG A 47 26.75 -46.44 -6.55
CA ARG A 47 26.87 -46.77 -5.12
C ARG A 47 28.31 -46.50 -4.64
N ALA A 48 28.45 -45.96 -3.43
CA ALA A 48 29.72 -45.59 -2.85
C ALA A 48 30.54 -46.83 -2.45
N THR A 49 31.19 -47.48 -3.41
CA THR A 49 31.96 -48.73 -3.21
C THR A 49 33.46 -48.57 -3.45
N ARG A 50 33.97 -47.33 -3.48
CA ARG A 50 35.41 -47.06 -3.65
C ARG A 50 36.07 -46.73 -2.32
N ASP A 51 37.25 -47.30 -2.10
CA ASP A 51 38.05 -47.10 -0.89
C ASP A 51 38.77 -45.74 -0.88
N PHE A 52 38.92 -45.12 -2.05
CA PHE A 52 39.51 -43.80 -2.22
C PHE A 52 38.73 -43.00 -3.27
N TYR A 53 38.31 -41.80 -2.90
CA TYR A 53 37.73 -40.83 -3.81
C TYR A 53 38.74 -39.70 -3.98
N ASP A 54 39.02 -39.35 -5.23
CA ASP A 54 39.86 -38.20 -5.55
C ASP A 54 39.10 -36.91 -5.20
N GLU A 55 39.59 -36.15 -4.22
CA GLU A 55 38.99 -34.88 -3.79
C GLU A 55 38.89 -33.86 -4.93
N GLY A 56 39.76 -33.93 -5.95
CA GLY A 56 39.68 -33.07 -7.14
C GLY A 56 38.49 -33.38 -8.05
N ALA A 57 37.94 -34.60 -7.98
CA ALA A 57 36.72 -35.00 -8.69
C ALA A 57 35.43 -34.64 -7.93
N TRP A 58 35.58 -34.17 -6.69
CA TRP A 58 34.51 -33.63 -5.86
C TRP A 58 34.66 -32.12 -5.84
N ALA A 59 34.62 -31.51 -7.02
CA ALA A 59 34.46 -30.08 -7.13
C ALA A 59 33.07 -29.74 -6.54
N MET A 60 33.03 -29.45 -5.24
CA MET A 60 32.01 -28.59 -4.69
C MET A 60 32.08 -27.31 -5.53
N THR A 61 31.11 -27.12 -6.41
CA THR A 61 30.82 -25.79 -6.93
C THR A 61 30.61 -24.94 -5.69
N LEU A 62 31.61 -24.12 -5.35
CA LEU A 62 31.43 -23.05 -4.39
C LEU A 62 30.17 -22.34 -4.86
N PHE A 63 29.11 -22.39 -4.06
CA PHE A 63 27.98 -21.51 -4.24
C PHE A 63 28.58 -20.12 -4.15
N ASN A 64 28.88 -19.54 -5.31
CA ASN A 64 29.28 -18.16 -5.36
C ASN A 64 28.05 -17.42 -4.83
N SER A 65 28.17 -16.73 -3.71
CA SER A 65 27.07 -15.94 -3.14
C SER A 65 26.60 -14.84 -4.11
N SER A 66 27.31 -14.65 -5.22
CA SER A 66 27.01 -13.78 -6.36
C SER A 66 26.35 -14.48 -7.56
N ALA A 67 26.20 -15.81 -7.55
CA ALA A 67 25.54 -16.56 -8.61
C ALA A 67 24.02 -16.43 -8.48
N ARG A 68 23.49 -15.29 -8.95
CA ARG A 68 22.04 -15.08 -9.13
C ARG A 68 21.45 -16.09 -10.10
N GLU A 69 20.16 -16.39 -9.94
CA GLU A 69 19.40 -17.30 -10.80
C GLU A 69 19.64 -16.99 -12.29
N ILE A 70 19.78 -18.02 -13.12
CA ILE A 70 19.91 -17.87 -14.57
C ILE A 70 18.55 -17.41 -15.11
N ILE A 71 18.36 -16.09 -15.19
CA ILE A 71 17.15 -15.50 -15.80
C ILE A 71 17.19 -15.82 -17.29
N ILE A 72 16.33 -16.74 -17.71
CA ILE A 72 16.15 -17.11 -19.12
C ILE A 72 15.55 -15.89 -19.83
N SER A 73 16.43 -15.10 -20.42
CA SER A 73 16.05 -13.89 -21.14
C SER A 73 15.68 -14.23 -22.59
N PRO A 74 14.72 -13.49 -23.22
CA PRO A 74 14.34 -13.66 -24.63
C PRO A 74 15.54 -13.61 -25.59
N ASN A 75 15.39 -13.96 -26.86
CA ASN A 75 16.53 -13.81 -27.79
C ASN A 75 16.93 -12.33 -27.93
N PRO A 76 18.20 -12.00 -28.23
CA PRO A 76 18.65 -10.60 -28.33
C PRO A 76 17.80 -9.72 -29.26
N GLY A 77 17.27 -10.28 -30.36
CA GLY A 77 16.36 -9.55 -31.25
C GLY A 77 15.06 -9.12 -30.56
N ASP A 78 14.50 -9.98 -29.70
CA ASP A 78 13.27 -9.71 -28.94
C ASP A 78 13.49 -8.74 -27.77
N ARG A 79 14.75 -8.48 -27.41
CA ARG A 79 15.14 -7.49 -26.38
C ARG A 79 15.32 -6.09 -26.96
N LYS A 80 15.21 -5.90 -28.28
CA LYS A 80 15.37 -4.59 -28.90
C LYS A 80 14.11 -3.77 -28.67
N ARG A 81 14.27 -2.53 -28.22
CA ARG A 81 13.19 -1.57 -28.07
C ARG A 81 12.66 -1.16 -29.43
N VAL A 82 11.33 -1.13 -29.56
CA VAL A 82 10.67 -0.56 -30.73
C VAL A 82 10.73 0.97 -30.64
N GLU A 83 10.93 1.62 -31.78
CA GLU A 83 10.99 3.09 -31.82
C GLU A 83 9.69 3.71 -31.28
N GLY A 84 9.83 4.66 -30.36
CA GLY A 84 8.70 5.33 -29.71
C GLY A 84 8.10 4.61 -28.49
N GLU A 85 8.53 3.38 -28.18
CA GLU A 85 8.09 2.68 -26.97
C GLU A 85 8.98 3.04 -25.75
N PRO A 86 8.39 3.19 -24.54
CA PRO A 86 9.15 3.40 -23.33
C PRO A 86 9.93 2.13 -22.97
N ALA A 87 11.14 2.31 -22.41
CA ALA A 87 11.84 1.22 -21.76
C ALA A 87 11.23 0.97 -20.37
N PHE A 88 11.34 -0.26 -19.87
CA PHE A 88 10.88 -0.59 -18.52
C PHE A 88 11.98 -1.27 -17.70
N LEU A 89 11.81 -1.24 -16.38
CA LEU A 89 12.66 -1.96 -15.45
C LEU A 89 11.90 -3.18 -14.95
N ARG A 90 12.49 -4.36 -15.09
CA ARG A 90 11.86 -5.59 -14.60
C ARG A 90 11.79 -5.60 -13.07
N PRO A 91 10.77 -6.23 -12.49
CA PRO A 91 10.72 -6.45 -11.05
C PRO A 91 11.94 -7.23 -10.56
N SER A 92 12.40 -6.90 -9.36
CA SER A 92 13.44 -7.64 -8.64
C SER A 92 12.81 -8.55 -7.59
N GLU A 93 13.45 -9.67 -7.27
CA GLU A 93 13.01 -10.56 -6.19
C GLU A 93 13.09 -9.86 -4.83
N ASP A 94 14.18 -9.14 -4.60
CA ASP A 94 14.44 -8.41 -3.36
C ASP A 94 13.60 -7.12 -3.25
N SER A 95 13.12 -6.60 -4.39
CA SER A 95 12.37 -5.35 -4.45
C SER A 95 11.42 -5.32 -5.65
N LEU A 96 10.21 -5.83 -5.43
CA LEU A 96 9.22 -6.05 -6.49
C LEU A 96 8.78 -4.74 -7.17
N TYR A 97 8.57 -3.68 -6.38
CA TYR A 97 7.92 -2.46 -6.84
C TYR A 97 8.89 -1.33 -7.23
N LEU A 98 10.19 -1.47 -6.95
CA LEU A 98 11.17 -0.40 -7.18
C LEU A 98 11.34 -0.07 -8.67
N GLY A 99 11.34 -1.07 -9.55
CA GLY A 99 11.40 -0.84 -11.00
C GLY A 99 10.20 -0.03 -11.52
N GLY A 100 9.01 -0.35 -11.02
CA GLY A 100 7.79 0.39 -11.34
C GLY A 100 7.83 1.83 -10.83
N LEU A 101 8.25 2.03 -9.58
CA LEU A 101 8.42 3.36 -8.98
C LEU A 101 9.39 4.22 -9.81
N LEU A 102 10.59 3.71 -10.11
CA LEU A 102 11.59 4.45 -10.87
C LEU A 102 11.11 4.83 -12.26
N THR A 103 10.32 3.96 -12.90
CA THR A 103 9.71 4.26 -14.20
C THR A 103 8.68 5.40 -14.09
N ILE A 104 7.87 5.42 -13.03
CA ILE A 104 6.92 6.51 -12.75
C ILE A 104 7.67 7.82 -12.46
N LEU A 105 8.68 7.79 -11.59
CA LEU A 105 9.47 8.96 -11.24
C LEU A 105 10.23 9.51 -12.46
N HIS A 106 10.83 8.66 -13.27
CA HIS A 106 11.47 9.06 -14.54
C HIS A 106 10.51 9.81 -15.47
N SER A 107 9.23 9.43 -15.49
CA SER A 107 8.21 10.09 -16.30
C SER A 107 7.81 11.48 -15.78
N ILE A 108 8.12 11.81 -14.53
CA ILE A 108 7.87 13.12 -13.91
C ILE A 108 9.13 13.98 -14.11
N PRO A 109 9.08 15.08 -14.89
CA PRO A 109 10.28 15.85 -15.22
C PRO A 109 11.06 16.35 -13.99
N LEU A 110 10.36 16.81 -12.95
CA LEU A 110 10.98 17.27 -11.71
C LEU A 110 11.72 16.13 -10.99
N ALA A 111 11.09 14.96 -10.87
CA ALA A 111 11.70 13.80 -10.23
C ALA A 111 12.91 13.32 -11.04
N ARG A 112 12.76 13.24 -12.36
CA ARG A 112 13.85 12.84 -13.26
C ARG A 112 15.07 13.75 -13.10
N GLU A 113 14.88 15.06 -13.07
CA GLU A 113 15.98 16.01 -12.86
C GLU A 113 16.58 15.91 -11.45
N ALA A 114 15.77 15.65 -10.42
CA ALA A 114 16.26 15.36 -9.08
C ALA A 114 17.14 14.10 -9.06
N LEU A 115 16.62 12.97 -9.57
CA LEU A 115 17.30 11.67 -9.62
C LEU A 115 18.58 11.68 -10.48
N LEU A 116 18.62 12.51 -11.54
CA LEU A 116 19.85 12.72 -12.32
C LEU A 116 20.92 13.47 -11.54
N GLN A 117 20.55 14.32 -10.58
CA GLN A 117 21.44 15.12 -9.74
C GLN A 117 22.64 15.68 -10.52
N ARG A 118 22.38 16.51 -11.54
CA ARG A 118 23.41 16.96 -12.52
C ARG A 118 24.61 17.68 -11.90
N ASN A 119 24.49 18.16 -10.68
CA ASN A 119 25.59 18.79 -9.93
C ASN A 119 26.64 17.77 -9.45
N LYS A 120 26.30 16.48 -9.44
CA LYS A 120 27.14 15.38 -8.97
C LYS A 120 27.16 14.27 -10.02
N ILE A 121 28.03 14.43 -11.01
CA ILE A 121 28.23 13.45 -12.09
C ILE A 121 29.60 12.78 -11.99
N LEU A 122 29.67 11.53 -12.43
CA LEU A 122 30.94 10.85 -12.63
C LEU A 122 31.52 11.17 -14.01
N SER A 123 32.85 11.25 -14.08
CA SER A 123 33.55 11.29 -15.37
C SER A 123 33.42 9.97 -16.15
N ASN A 124 33.27 8.86 -15.42
CA ASN A 124 33.05 7.53 -15.98
C ASN A 124 32.17 6.71 -15.03
N TYR A 125 31.00 6.28 -15.51
CA TYR A 125 30.05 5.44 -14.76
C TYR A 125 30.44 3.95 -14.75
N GLY A 126 31.53 3.57 -15.41
CA GLY A 126 31.95 2.19 -15.60
C GLY A 126 31.11 1.46 -16.65
N HIS A 127 31.47 0.21 -16.91
CA HIS A 127 30.80 -0.60 -17.90
C HIS A 127 30.86 -2.07 -17.50
N ASP A 128 29.70 -2.72 -17.44
CA ASP A 128 29.58 -4.18 -17.36
C ASP A 128 28.54 -4.65 -18.39
N PRO A 129 28.87 -5.60 -19.29
CA PRO A 129 27.95 -6.09 -20.31
C PRO A 129 26.66 -6.75 -19.77
N GLN A 130 26.65 -7.15 -18.50
CA GLN A 130 25.54 -7.81 -17.80
C GLN A 130 24.85 -6.89 -16.78
N TRP A 131 25.25 -5.61 -16.68
CA TRP A 131 24.63 -4.67 -15.75
C TRP A 131 23.13 -4.48 -15.98
N TRP A 132 22.71 -4.38 -17.25
CA TRP A 132 21.29 -4.30 -17.62
C TRP A 132 20.47 -5.51 -17.11
N ASN A 133 21.13 -6.64 -16.83
CA ASN A 133 20.53 -7.84 -16.27
C ASN A 133 20.75 -7.97 -14.75
N GLY A 134 21.16 -6.89 -14.09
CA GLY A 134 21.26 -6.80 -12.64
C GLY A 134 22.66 -6.94 -12.06
N GLN A 135 23.70 -7.20 -12.87
CA GLN A 135 25.06 -7.30 -12.32
C GLN A 135 25.59 -5.93 -11.87
N PRO A 136 26.19 -5.79 -10.67
CA PRO A 136 26.66 -4.50 -10.19
C PRO A 136 27.92 -4.04 -10.93
N ILE A 137 28.04 -2.73 -11.17
CA ILE A 137 29.28 -2.11 -11.66
C ILE A 137 30.09 -1.60 -10.47
N ASN A 138 31.18 -2.29 -10.14
CA ASN A 138 32.09 -1.88 -9.07
C ASN A 138 33.12 -0.88 -9.60
N LEU A 139 33.00 0.38 -9.19
CA LEU A 139 33.98 1.41 -9.50
C LEU A 139 35.10 1.43 -8.45
N PRO A 140 36.37 1.68 -8.84
CA PRO A 140 37.44 1.91 -7.88
C PRO A 140 37.14 3.16 -7.04
N LYS A 141 37.07 3.01 -5.71
CA LYS A 141 36.88 4.11 -4.78
C LYS A 141 38.18 4.46 -4.06
N ILE A 142 38.48 5.74 -3.95
CA ILE A 142 39.54 6.22 -3.06
C ILE A 142 38.88 6.42 -1.70
N VAL A 143 39.12 5.47 -0.79
CA VAL A 143 38.59 5.50 0.57
C VAL A 143 39.62 6.16 1.48
N THR A 144 39.21 7.17 2.26
CA THR A 144 40.11 7.71 3.29
C THR A 144 40.13 6.77 4.51
N ILE A 145 41.21 6.81 5.30
CA ILE A 145 41.37 5.95 6.49
C ILE A 145 40.21 6.18 7.49
N GLN A 146 39.64 7.38 7.50
CA GLN A 146 38.49 7.74 8.34
C GLN A 146 37.19 7.08 7.83
N ASP A 147 36.89 7.18 6.53
CA ASP A 147 35.69 6.58 5.93
C ASP A 147 35.68 5.04 6.05
N ALA A 148 36.87 4.42 6.00
CA ALA A 148 37.03 2.98 6.22
C ALA A 148 36.74 2.56 7.66
N HIS A 149 36.99 3.43 8.64
CA HIS A 149 36.74 3.15 10.05
C HIS A 149 35.25 3.28 10.41
N ASP A 150 34.56 4.23 9.77
CA ASP A 150 33.14 4.51 9.98
C ASP A 150 32.21 3.63 9.10
N GLY A 151 32.77 2.81 8.20
CA GLY A 151 31.99 1.96 7.28
C GLY A 151 31.24 2.75 6.20
N ASP A 152 31.67 3.99 5.97
CA ASP A 152 30.94 5.09 5.33
C ASP A 152 31.24 5.21 3.82
N THR A 153 31.61 4.11 3.15
CA THR A 153 32.21 4.18 1.80
C THR A 153 31.21 4.11 0.65
N ASP A 154 29.94 3.81 0.92
CA ASP A 154 28.98 3.36 -0.10
C ASP A 154 27.80 4.34 -0.33
N TRP A 155 27.81 5.51 0.29
CA TRP A 155 26.69 6.48 0.19
C TRP A 155 26.46 7.05 -1.20
N ASP A 156 27.52 7.28 -1.96
CA ASP A 156 27.40 7.79 -3.33
C ASP A 156 26.87 6.72 -4.31
N ASP A 157 26.92 5.42 -3.96
CA ASP A 157 26.56 4.34 -4.89
C ASP A 157 25.10 4.38 -5.28
N ILE A 158 24.21 4.74 -4.35
CA ILE A 158 22.78 4.86 -4.62
C ILE A 158 22.49 5.96 -5.64
N ILE A 159 23.24 7.08 -5.58
CA ILE A 159 23.12 8.19 -6.52
C ILE A 159 23.57 7.70 -7.91
N TYR A 160 24.75 7.12 -8.02
CA TYR A 160 25.30 6.73 -9.31
C TYR A 160 24.51 5.60 -9.96
N GLU A 161 24.04 4.64 -9.18
CA GLU A 161 23.21 3.56 -9.70
C GLU A 161 21.84 4.07 -10.14
N THR A 162 21.22 4.99 -9.38
CA THR A 162 20.01 5.70 -9.80
C THR A 162 20.22 6.45 -11.12
N GLN A 163 21.31 7.20 -11.24
CA GLN A 163 21.64 7.94 -12.47
C GLN A 163 21.79 7.01 -13.68
N ARG A 164 22.44 5.84 -13.52
CA ARG A 164 22.55 4.84 -14.59
C ARG A 164 21.16 4.34 -15.03
N LEU A 165 20.26 4.05 -14.08
CA LEU A 165 18.91 3.58 -14.38
C LEU A 165 18.05 4.65 -15.06
N VAL A 166 18.14 5.90 -14.60
CA VAL A 166 17.43 7.03 -15.22
C VAL A 166 17.94 7.29 -16.63
N ALA A 167 19.26 7.28 -16.83
CA ALA A 167 19.87 7.39 -18.16
C ALA A 167 19.54 6.21 -19.07
N PHE A 168 19.43 5.00 -18.50
CA PHE A 168 18.94 3.81 -19.22
C PHE A 168 17.53 4.05 -19.74
N LEU A 169 16.60 4.51 -18.89
CA LEU A 169 15.22 4.78 -19.29
C LEU A 169 15.09 5.87 -20.37
N ASP A 170 16.04 6.81 -20.45
CA ASP A 170 16.04 7.86 -21.46
C ASP A 170 16.31 7.35 -22.88
N ILE A 171 17.45 6.69 -23.07
CA ILE A 171 18.03 6.51 -24.41
C ILE A 171 18.36 5.07 -24.77
N THR A 172 18.05 4.09 -23.91
CA THR A 172 18.40 2.69 -24.18
C THR A 172 17.81 2.19 -25.51
N GLU A 173 18.52 1.30 -26.18
CA GLU A 173 17.99 0.52 -27.31
C GLU A 173 17.37 -0.80 -26.85
N ARG A 174 17.43 -1.12 -25.55
CA ARG A 174 16.86 -2.34 -24.97
C ARG A 174 15.43 -2.07 -24.51
N SER A 175 14.54 -3.04 -24.69
CA SER A 175 13.16 -2.93 -24.21
C SER A 175 13.10 -2.91 -22.67
N PHE A 176 14.02 -3.60 -21.99
CA PHE A 176 14.06 -3.67 -20.53
C PHE A 176 15.45 -3.68 -19.91
N GLY A 177 15.51 -3.22 -18.66
CA GLY A 177 16.65 -3.30 -17.74
C GLY A 177 16.25 -3.92 -16.40
N SER A 178 17.17 -3.93 -15.43
CA SER A 178 16.95 -4.49 -14.10
C SER A 178 17.33 -3.50 -12.99
N VAL A 179 16.59 -3.53 -11.88
CA VAL A 179 16.92 -2.79 -10.65
C VAL A 179 17.74 -3.61 -9.65
N ASP A 180 18.12 -4.85 -9.97
CA ASP A 180 18.73 -5.74 -8.99
C ASP A 180 20.06 -5.23 -8.44
N ALA A 181 20.83 -4.46 -9.23
CA ALA A 181 22.08 -3.85 -8.77
C ALA A 181 21.81 -2.80 -7.69
N LEU A 182 20.82 -1.94 -7.91
CA LEU A 182 20.34 -0.95 -6.93
C LEU A 182 19.76 -1.64 -5.67
N ALA A 183 18.93 -2.66 -5.85
CA ALA A 183 18.31 -3.40 -4.75
C ALA A 183 19.36 -4.12 -3.88
N SER A 184 20.48 -4.56 -4.46
CA SER A 184 21.58 -5.22 -3.72
C SER A 184 22.55 -4.30 -3.00
N LEU A 185 22.37 -2.97 -3.06
CA LEU A 185 23.23 -2.07 -2.32
C LEU A 185 23.11 -2.33 -0.81
N LYS A 186 24.23 -2.21 -0.08
CA LYS A 186 24.22 -2.43 1.38
C LYS A 186 23.23 -1.51 2.09
N SER A 187 23.08 -0.27 1.62
CA SER A 187 22.13 0.69 2.17
C SER A 187 20.66 0.29 1.95
N MET A 188 20.39 -0.66 1.05
CA MET A 188 19.07 -1.23 0.78
C MET A 188 18.81 -2.56 1.52
N SER A 189 19.86 -3.20 2.05
CA SER A 189 19.85 -4.62 2.47
C SER A 189 19.14 -4.93 3.80
N THR A 190 18.63 -3.94 4.53
CA THR A 190 17.99 -4.13 5.85
C THR A 190 16.46 -4.18 5.80
N CYS A 191 15.84 -4.23 4.62
CA CYS A 191 14.39 -4.14 4.47
C CYS A 191 13.78 -5.38 3.81
N ASP A 192 12.57 -5.75 4.26
CA ASP A 192 11.71 -6.66 3.53
C ASP A 192 11.34 -6.05 2.17
N SER A 193 11.03 -6.89 1.18
CA SER A 193 10.76 -6.46 -0.21
C SER A 193 9.66 -5.40 -0.32
N GLU A 194 8.75 -5.39 0.65
CA GLU A 194 7.62 -4.49 0.78
C GLU A 194 8.01 -3.07 1.27
N GLY A 195 9.04 -2.94 2.11
CA GLY A 195 9.54 -1.65 2.63
C GLY A 195 10.61 -0.97 1.76
N SER A 196 10.98 -1.61 0.64
CA SER A 196 12.09 -1.18 -0.22
C SER A 196 11.91 0.21 -0.85
N ILE A 197 10.67 0.65 -1.12
CA ILE A 197 10.41 1.98 -1.70
C ILE A 197 10.76 3.09 -0.69
N GLY A 198 10.29 2.96 0.56
CA GLY A 198 10.52 3.99 1.58
C GLY A 198 12.01 4.13 1.88
N ARG A 199 12.69 2.99 2.03
CA ARG A 199 14.14 2.92 2.22
C ARG A 199 14.91 3.53 1.04
N TYR A 200 14.48 3.27 -0.19
CA TYR A 200 15.12 3.85 -1.37
C TYR A 200 15.03 5.38 -1.34
N LEU A 201 13.83 5.93 -1.16
CA LEU A 201 13.61 7.39 -1.16
C LEU A 201 14.39 8.07 -0.03
N GLU A 202 14.38 7.48 1.18
CA GLU A 202 15.13 7.95 2.33
C GLU A 202 16.63 7.95 2.07
N THR A 203 17.19 6.79 1.73
CA THR A 203 18.62 6.62 1.48
C THR A 203 19.11 7.49 0.33
N TRP A 204 18.32 7.61 -0.74
CA TRP A 204 18.67 8.44 -1.89
C TRP A 204 18.71 9.91 -1.52
N GLN A 205 17.70 10.40 -0.78
CA GLN A 205 17.66 11.78 -0.34
C GLN A 205 18.83 12.10 0.61
N ASP A 206 19.11 11.24 1.59
CA ASP A 206 20.21 11.43 2.52
C ASP A 206 21.55 11.53 1.79
N ALA A 207 21.77 10.65 0.81
CA ALA A 207 22.95 10.72 -0.05
C ALA A 207 22.96 12.00 -0.89
N ALA A 208 21.83 12.40 -1.48
CA ALA A 208 21.72 13.59 -2.33
C ALA A 208 21.99 14.89 -1.54
N VAL A 209 21.40 15.03 -0.35
CA VAL A 209 21.62 16.16 0.57
C VAL A 209 23.07 16.20 1.02
N ARG A 210 23.67 15.05 1.36
CA ARG A 210 25.09 14.99 1.74
C ARG A 210 26.00 15.42 0.59
N ALA A 211 25.70 14.99 -0.63
CA ALA A 211 26.50 15.29 -1.82
C ALA A 211 26.37 16.75 -2.25
N ASP A 212 25.19 17.37 -2.08
CA ASP A 212 24.95 18.78 -2.41
C ASP A 212 23.92 19.42 -1.45
N PRO A 213 24.34 19.89 -0.25
CA PRO A 213 23.42 20.40 0.77
C PRO A 213 22.62 21.63 0.36
N GLY A 214 23.05 22.35 -0.69
CA GLY A 214 22.35 23.53 -1.21
C GLY A 214 21.29 23.20 -2.26
N ASN A 215 21.18 21.95 -2.69
CA ASN A 215 20.30 21.55 -3.77
C ASN A 215 18.88 21.29 -3.27
N GLN A 216 17.96 22.18 -3.63
CA GLN A 216 16.54 22.03 -3.32
C GLN A 216 15.92 20.78 -3.96
N LEU A 217 16.50 20.28 -5.07
CA LEU A 217 16.01 19.05 -5.71
C LEU A 217 16.28 17.80 -4.86
N ALA A 218 17.17 17.86 -3.86
CA ALA A 218 17.44 16.72 -3.00
C ALA A 218 16.26 16.39 -2.07
N THR A 219 15.36 17.35 -1.80
CA THR A 219 14.27 17.18 -0.82
C THR A 219 12.89 16.96 -1.42
N VAL A 220 12.78 16.83 -2.75
CA VAL A 220 11.49 16.82 -3.48
C VAL A 220 10.56 15.65 -3.14
N PHE A 221 11.11 14.59 -2.55
CA PHE A 221 10.38 13.39 -2.16
C PHE A 221 9.96 13.38 -0.69
N SER A 222 10.54 14.28 0.13
CA SER A 222 10.26 14.32 1.56
C SER A 222 9.11 15.27 1.89
N SER A 223 8.28 14.84 2.82
CA SER A 223 7.23 15.63 3.45
C SER A 223 7.47 15.70 4.95
N LYS A 224 6.89 16.70 5.61
CA LYS A 224 7.08 16.96 7.04
C LYS A 224 5.76 16.97 7.76
N ALA A 225 5.66 16.18 8.82
CA ALA A 225 4.51 16.14 9.72
C ALA A 225 4.90 16.69 11.09
N TYR A 226 3.94 17.35 11.72
CA TYR A 226 4.06 17.89 13.07
C TYR A 226 2.93 17.33 13.93
N LYS A 227 3.28 16.82 15.12
CA LYS A 227 2.32 16.47 16.18
C LYS A 227 2.54 17.39 17.37
N ARG A 228 1.52 18.19 17.69
CA ARG A 228 1.45 18.89 18.96
C ARG A 228 0.94 17.92 20.02
N PRO A 229 1.68 17.73 21.12
CA PRO A 229 1.23 16.85 22.18
C PRO A 229 0.02 17.42 22.91
N LEU A 230 -0.81 16.55 23.43
CA LEU A 230 -1.99 16.92 24.23
C LEU A 230 -1.58 17.45 25.61
N THR A 231 -0.44 17.00 26.15
CA THR A 231 0.08 17.49 27.44
C THR A 231 1.22 18.49 27.24
N VAL A 232 1.23 19.55 28.06
CA VAL A 232 2.25 20.62 28.00
C VAL A 232 3.65 20.11 28.38
N TYR A 233 3.75 18.93 28.99
CA TYR A 233 5.01 18.32 29.40
C TYR A 233 5.67 17.49 28.30
N ASP A 234 4.92 17.14 27.26
CA ASP A 234 5.43 16.35 26.16
C ASP A 234 6.12 17.25 25.13
N THR A 235 7.16 16.70 24.51
CA THR A 235 7.91 17.43 23.47
C THR A 235 7.18 17.29 22.14
N PRO A 236 7.00 18.38 21.37
CA PRO A 236 6.47 18.29 20.02
C PRO A 236 7.29 17.37 19.13
N ILE A 237 6.59 16.63 18.27
CA ILE A 237 7.23 15.66 17.40
C ILE A 237 7.19 16.20 15.97
N HIS A 238 8.37 16.42 15.40
CA HIS A 238 8.57 16.69 13.99
C HIS A 238 9.10 15.44 13.32
N LYS A 239 8.54 15.09 12.17
CA LYS A 239 8.99 13.92 11.43
C LYS A 239 8.98 14.16 9.93
N ASP A 240 10.14 13.94 9.33
CA ASP A 240 10.27 13.83 7.88
C ASP A 240 9.85 12.41 7.47
N PHE A 241 9.09 12.31 6.38
CA PHE A 241 8.61 11.04 5.84
C PHE A 241 8.57 11.07 4.31
N PHE A 242 8.69 9.89 3.70
CA PHE A 242 8.77 9.72 2.24
C PHE A 242 7.53 9.05 1.65
N ILE A 243 6.82 8.29 2.48
CA ILE A 243 5.59 7.59 2.13
C ILE A 243 4.60 7.81 3.25
N LEU A 244 3.38 8.25 2.90
CA LEU A 244 2.26 8.19 3.82
C LEU A 244 1.59 6.82 3.68
N GLU A 245 1.85 5.94 4.64
CA GLU A 245 1.18 4.64 4.74
C GLU A 245 -0.26 4.83 5.18
N SER A 246 -1.19 4.12 4.55
CA SER A 246 -2.61 4.21 4.89
C SER A 246 -3.29 2.87 4.69
N PHE A 247 -4.23 2.57 5.58
CA PHE A 247 -4.99 1.32 5.57
C PHE A 247 -6.40 1.56 5.02
N VAL A 248 -6.81 0.69 4.12
CA VAL A 248 -8.10 0.74 3.44
C VAL A 248 -8.99 -0.34 4.01
N ASP A 249 -10.13 0.08 4.55
CA ASP A 249 -11.18 -0.85 4.93
C ASP A 249 -11.89 -1.45 3.70
N PRO A 250 -11.99 -2.78 3.61
CA PRO A 250 -12.45 -3.45 2.39
C PRO A 250 -13.97 -3.46 2.20
N GLU A 251 -14.75 -2.83 3.08
CA GLU A 251 -16.22 -2.91 3.03
C GLU A 251 -16.88 -1.81 2.17
N HIS A 252 -16.18 -0.73 1.81
CA HIS A 252 -16.84 0.45 1.24
C HIS A 252 -15.99 1.20 0.20
N GLY A 253 -16.66 1.76 -0.82
CA GLY A 253 -16.08 2.58 -1.89
C GLY A 253 -15.64 3.97 -1.42
N GLN A 254 -14.61 3.97 -0.58
CA GLN A 254 -14.01 5.13 0.07
C GLN A 254 -13.36 6.07 -0.94
N THR A 255 -13.24 7.34 -0.61
CA THR A 255 -12.40 8.29 -1.36
C THR A 255 -11.00 8.34 -0.76
N LEU A 256 -10.02 8.84 -1.52
CA LEU A 256 -8.68 9.09 -1.00
C LEU A 256 -8.71 9.96 0.27
N TYR A 257 -9.63 10.93 0.37
CA TYR A 257 -9.74 11.80 1.55
C TYR A 257 -10.23 11.05 2.79
N ASP A 258 -11.11 10.06 2.66
CA ASP A 258 -11.58 9.26 3.80
C ASP A 258 -10.44 8.42 4.40
N VAL A 259 -9.64 7.85 3.51
CA VAL A 259 -8.49 7.01 3.81
C VAL A 259 -7.36 7.85 4.44
N LEU A 260 -7.11 9.04 3.91
CA LEU A 260 -6.12 9.98 4.47
C LEU A 260 -6.58 10.61 5.79
N ASP A 261 -7.87 10.96 5.94
CA ASP A 261 -8.42 11.45 7.21
C ASP A 261 -8.16 10.46 8.33
N SER A 262 -8.37 9.17 8.08
CA SER A 262 -8.18 8.10 9.05
C SER A 262 -6.69 7.83 9.33
N ALA A 263 -5.84 7.96 8.32
CA ALA A 263 -4.39 7.79 8.45
C ALA A 263 -3.72 8.95 9.21
N ILE A 264 -4.20 10.18 9.03
CA ILE A 264 -3.65 11.38 9.66
C ILE A 264 -4.27 11.58 11.05
N TRP A 265 -5.60 11.45 11.16
CA TRP A 265 -6.35 11.67 12.40
C TRP A 265 -7.13 10.42 12.81
N SER A 266 -6.74 9.78 13.92
CA SER A 266 -7.52 8.69 14.51
C SER A 266 -8.46 9.20 15.59
N ASP A 267 -9.31 10.17 15.24
CA ASP A 267 -10.24 10.79 16.19
C ASP A 267 -11.29 9.78 16.69
N ARG A 268 -11.46 9.71 18.01
CA ARG A 268 -12.43 8.79 18.66
C ARG A 268 -13.45 9.55 19.50
N PRO A 269 -14.75 9.18 19.43
CA PRO A 269 -15.76 9.81 20.28
C PRO A 269 -15.42 9.69 21.76
N GLY A 270 -15.34 10.83 22.45
CA GLY A 270 -15.02 10.90 23.88
C GLY A 270 -13.53 11.03 24.20
N GLU A 271 -12.64 10.97 23.20
CA GLU A 271 -11.22 11.28 23.34
C GLU A 271 -10.95 12.72 22.89
N GLU A 272 -9.84 13.30 23.38
CA GLU A 272 -9.38 14.60 22.89
C GLU A 272 -8.80 14.46 21.48
N LEU A 273 -9.14 15.37 20.58
CA LEU A 273 -8.68 15.33 19.19
C LEU A 273 -7.17 15.50 19.11
N ASP A 274 -6.53 14.62 18.33
CA ASP A 274 -5.13 14.76 17.98
C ASP A 274 -4.89 16.08 17.21
N ASP A 275 -3.81 16.78 17.57
CA ASP A 275 -3.37 18.03 16.92
C ASP A 275 -2.16 17.73 16.03
N VAL A 276 -2.44 17.04 14.92
CA VAL A 276 -1.47 16.60 13.91
C VAL A 276 -1.77 17.26 12.57
N TRP A 277 -0.73 17.75 11.91
CA TRP A 277 -0.82 18.36 10.56
C TRP A 277 0.44 18.11 9.74
N LEU A 278 0.31 18.32 8.44
CA LEU A 278 1.43 18.36 7.49
C LEU A 278 1.99 19.79 7.50
N GLU A 279 3.22 19.93 7.97
CA GLU A 279 3.95 21.21 7.94
C GLU A 279 4.42 21.53 6.52
N HIS A 280 4.83 20.50 5.78
CA HIS A 280 5.25 20.60 4.40
C HIS A 280 4.87 19.34 3.64
N VAL A 281 4.38 19.51 2.41
CA VAL A 281 4.13 18.42 1.46
C VAL A 281 5.15 18.56 0.35
N GLY A 282 5.96 17.53 0.13
CA GLY A 282 6.96 17.51 -0.93
C GLY A 282 6.31 17.65 -2.30
N GLU A 283 7.08 18.14 -3.28
CA GLU A 283 6.60 18.32 -4.66
C GLU A 283 6.13 16.99 -5.27
N ILE A 284 6.68 15.89 -4.79
CA ILE A 284 6.25 14.53 -5.12
C ILE A 284 5.79 13.84 -3.84
N PHE A 285 4.47 13.73 -3.69
CA PHE A 285 3.85 13.12 -2.52
C PHE A 285 3.43 11.67 -2.80
N THR A 286 4.02 10.73 -2.07
CA THR A 286 3.75 9.30 -2.23
C THR A 286 2.81 8.81 -1.14
N VAL A 287 1.68 8.23 -1.54
CA VAL A 287 0.73 7.59 -0.62
C VAL A 287 0.70 6.09 -0.92
N ARG A 288 0.83 5.28 0.12
CA ARG A 288 0.72 3.83 0.05
C ARG A 288 -0.63 3.40 0.61
N LEU A 289 -1.38 2.66 -0.19
CA LEU A 289 -2.66 2.09 0.20
C LEU A 289 -2.50 0.60 0.46
N GLU A 290 -2.70 0.18 1.71
CA GLU A 290 -2.66 -1.21 2.13
C GLU A 290 -4.06 -1.67 2.49
N SER A 291 -4.42 -2.90 2.11
CA SER A 291 -5.66 -3.51 2.58
C SER A 291 -5.39 -4.28 3.88
N THR A 292 -6.29 -4.16 4.86
CA THR A 292 -6.25 -5.04 6.04
C THR A 292 -6.56 -6.50 5.69
N ASP A 293 -7.23 -6.72 4.54
CA ASP A 293 -7.53 -8.02 3.98
C ASP A 293 -6.95 -8.14 2.56
N ASN A 294 -5.79 -8.80 2.44
CA ASN A 294 -5.10 -9.03 1.17
C ASN A 294 -5.89 -9.87 0.16
N THR A 295 -7.03 -10.46 0.56
CA THR A 295 -7.89 -11.22 -0.35
C THR A 295 -8.91 -10.38 -1.08
N LYS A 296 -9.13 -9.13 -0.62
CA LYS A 296 -10.14 -8.22 -1.18
C LYS A 296 -9.48 -7.09 -1.99
N PRO A 297 -10.13 -6.64 -3.06
CA PRO A 297 -9.63 -5.51 -3.84
C PRO A 297 -9.68 -4.23 -3.02
N ILE A 298 -8.70 -3.34 -3.26
CA ILE A 298 -8.69 -1.98 -2.74
C ILE A 298 -9.71 -1.16 -3.54
N ASP A 299 -10.85 -0.83 -2.94
CA ASP A 299 -11.91 -0.03 -3.55
C ASP A 299 -11.85 1.43 -3.08
N VAL A 300 -10.83 2.16 -3.57
CA VAL A 300 -10.63 3.59 -3.25
C VAL A 300 -10.76 4.45 -4.51
N LYS A 301 -11.63 5.45 -4.44
CA LYS A 301 -11.80 6.47 -5.47
C LYS A 301 -10.74 7.56 -5.30
N ILE A 302 -9.75 7.56 -6.20
CA ILE A 302 -8.68 8.55 -6.24
C ILE A 302 -9.08 9.69 -7.19
N PRO A 303 -9.16 10.94 -6.71
CA PRO A 303 -9.44 12.08 -7.57
C PRO A 303 -8.24 12.40 -8.47
N ALA A 304 -8.50 12.96 -9.65
CA ALA A 304 -7.44 13.39 -10.56
C ALA A 304 -6.62 14.57 -10.00
N VAL A 305 -7.23 15.38 -9.12
CA VAL A 305 -6.57 16.51 -8.45
C VAL A 305 -6.73 16.35 -6.94
N PHE A 306 -5.60 16.43 -6.24
CA PHE A 306 -5.52 16.34 -4.79
C PHE A 306 -5.29 17.73 -4.18
N TYR A 307 -6.11 18.10 -3.21
CA TYR A 307 -6.01 19.36 -2.47
C TYR A 307 -5.59 19.05 -1.02
N PRO A 308 -4.30 19.22 -0.67
CA PRO A 308 -3.80 18.89 0.66
C PRO A 308 -4.17 19.94 1.72
N ASP A 309 -4.76 21.06 1.33
CA ASP A 309 -5.00 22.24 2.17
C ASP A 309 -5.54 21.89 3.55
N ARG A 310 -6.50 20.98 3.62
CA ARG A 310 -7.15 20.55 4.86
C ARG A 310 -6.21 19.91 5.89
N TYR A 311 -5.06 19.40 5.45
CA TYR A 311 -4.05 18.77 6.28
C TYR A 311 -2.91 19.73 6.64
N LEU A 312 -2.86 20.92 6.04
CA LEU A 312 -1.77 21.89 6.25
C LEU A 312 -1.97 22.71 7.52
N ALA A 313 -0.87 23.28 8.00
CA ALA A 313 -0.84 24.13 9.19
C ALA A 313 -1.84 25.31 9.12
N ASP A 314 -1.98 25.94 7.94
CA ASP A 314 -2.83 27.11 7.74
C ASP A 314 -4.31 26.83 7.96
N SER A 315 -4.77 25.61 7.67
CA SER A 315 -6.17 25.21 7.87
C SER A 315 -6.38 24.42 9.15
N ARG A 316 -5.36 24.27 10.01
CA ARG A 316 -5.39 23.40 11.18
C ARG A 316 -6.59 23.68 12.09
N ASP A 317 -6.81 24.94 12.46
CA ASP A 317 -7.88 25.31 13.38
C ASP A 317 -9.26 25.04 12.76
N PHE A 318 -9.42 25.34 11.46
CA PHE A 318 -10.64 25.05 10.71
C PHE A 318 -10.91 23.55 10.62
N SER A 319 -9.89 22.76 10.27
CA SER A 319 -9.99 21.30 10.20
C SER A 319 -10.31 20.69 11.57
N ARG A 320 -9.75 21.24 12.65
CA ARG A 320 -10.06 20.79 14.02
C ARG A 320 -11.50 21.07 14.42
N GLU A 321 -12.02 22.26 14.12
CA GLU A 321 -13.43 22.60 14.37
C GLU A 321 -14.36 21.67 13.60
N PHE A 322 -14.08 21.46 12.32
CA PHE A 322 -14.88 20.57 11.47
C PHE A 322 -14.86 19.11 11.97
N ARG A 323 -13.68 18.60 12.40
CA ARG A 323 -13.54 17.27 13.00
C ARG A 323 -14.33 17.15 14.30
N ALA A 324 -14.29 18.17 15.16
CA ALA A 324 -15.07 18.20 16.40
C ALA A 324 -16.58 18.16 16.12
N GLN A 325 -17.06 18.94 15.15
CA GLN A 325 -18.46 18.92 14.73
C GLN A 325 -18.84 17.53 14.18
N ARG A 326 -18.02 16.95 13.30
CA ARG A 326 -18.24 15.60 12.75
C ARG A 326 -18.39 14.56 13.86
N LEU A 327 -17.56 14.63 14.90
CA LEU A 327 -17.62 13.71 16.03
C LEU A 327 -18.91 13.85 16.87
N GLN A 328 -19.40 15.09 17.06
CA GLN A 328 -20.68 15.34 17.73
C GLN A 328 -21.86 14.78 16.93
N GLU A 329 -21.82 14.93 15.60
CA GLU A 329 -22.82 14.37 14.71
C GLU A 329 -22.81 12.83 14.76
N TYR A 330 -21.63 12.20 14.80
CA TYR A 330 -21.49 10.75 14.97
C TYR A 330 -22.06 10.24 16.30
N ASP A 331 -21.81 10.93 17.41
CA ASP A 331 -22.44 10.58 18.70
C ASP A 331 -23.98 10.72 18.63
N GLY A 332 -24.47 11.75 17.94
CA GLY A 332 -25.90 11.94 17.66
C GLY A 332 -26.50 10.79 16.86
N ILE A 333 -25.84 10.37 15.80
CA ILE A 333 -26.23 9.23 14.94
C ILE A 333 -26.23 7.93 15.76
N PHE A 334 -25.18 7.68 16.54
CA PHE A 334 -25.08 6.48 17.37
C PHE A 334 -26.19 6.39 18.41
N LYS A 335 -26.53 7.52 19.07
CA LYS A 335 -27.69 7.58 19.99
C LYS A 335 -29.00 7.27 19.27
N LEU A 336 -29.15 7.76 18.05
CA LEU A 336 -30.35 7.58 17.25
C LEU A 336 -30.48 6.12 16.77
N ASP A 337 -29.38 5.51 16.33
CA ASP A 337 -29.33 4.09 15.96
C ASP A 337 -29.64 3.18 17.16
N ASN A 338 -29.09 3.48 18.34
CA ASN A 338 -29.45 2.77 19.57
C ASN A 338 -30.94 2.87 19.91
N LEU A 339 -31.56 4.04 19.70
CA LEU A 339 -33.00 4.20 19.88
C LEU A 339 -33.77 3.34 18.86
N ILE A 340 -33.37 3.36 17.59
CA ILE A 340 -33.99 2.54 16.54
C ILE A 340 -33.87 1.06 16.90
N ASN A 341 -32.68 0.58 17.24
CA ASN A 341 -32.46 -0.82 17.62
C ASN A 341 -33.30 -1.21 18.85
N ARG A 342 -33.46 -0.31 19.83
CA ARG A 342 -34.32 -0.55 20.99
C ARG A 342 -35.80 -0.66 20.64
N PHE A 343 -36.29 0.13 19.67
CA PHE A 343 -37.69 0.10 19.24
C PHE A 343 -37.97 -0.98 18.20
N SER A 344 -36.96 -1.37 17.42
CA SER A 344 -37.05 -2.42 16.40
C SER A 344 -36.88 -3.82 16.99
N ALA A 345 -36.01 -4.00 17.98
CA ALA A 345 -35.79 -5.27 18.66
C ALA A 345 -36.30 -5.21 20.12
N SER A 346 -37.53 -5.66 20.35
CA SER A 346 -37.98 -5.89 21.72
C SER A 346 -37.22 -7.10 22.26
N LYS A 347 -36.32 -6.88 23.23
CA LYS A 347 -35.69 -7.95 24.02
C LYS A 347 -36.74 -8.55 24.95
N SER A 348 -37.70 -9.30 24.41
CA SER A 348 -38.45 -10.26 25.21
C SER A 348 -37.51 -11.43 25.49
N ALA A 349 -37.16 -11.57 26.76
CA ALA A 349 -36.23 -12.54 27.28
C ALA A 349 -36.54 -13.97 26.80
N ILE A 350 -35.48 -14.67 26.37
CA ILE A 350 -35.32 -16.12 26.40
C ILE A 350 -36.25 -16.88 25.42
N ASN A 351 -35.70 -17.25 24.26
CA ASN A 351 -36.11 -18.38 23.40
C ASN A 351 -37.22 -18.21 22.33
N SER A 352 -37.57 -17.01 21.87
CA SER A 352 -38.29 -16.93 20.58
C SER A 352 -37.90 -15.68 19.80
N LYS A 353 -37.82 -15.82 18.47
CA LYS A 353 -37.62 -14.74 17.48
C LYS A 353 -38.15 -13.41 18.02
N GLY A 354 -37.24 -12.45 18.26
CA GLY A 354 -37.61 -11.15 18.81
C GLY A 354 -38.72 -10.52 17.96
N MET A 355 -39.86 -10.24 18.59
CA MET A 355 -40.93 -9.48 17.95
C MET A 355 -40.56 -8.00 17.94
N THR A 356 -40.87 -7.32 16.86
CA THR A 356 -40.77 -5.86 16.81
C THR A 356 -41.81 -5.23 17.74
N LEU A 357 -41.58 -3.99 18.19
CA LEU A 357 -42.57 -3.27 19.01
C LEU A 357 -43.93 -3.14 18.30
N LYS A 358 -43.89 -2.98 16.98
CA LYS A 358 -45.08 -2.94 16.11
C LYS A 358 -45.87 -4.24 16.18
N GLU A 359 -45.18 -5.37 15.97
CA GLU A 359 -45.81 -6.68 16.04
C GLU A 359 -46.40 -6.94 17.43
N THR A 360 -45.74 -6.48 18.50
CA THR A 360 -46.23 -6.66 19.88
C THR A 360 -47.47 -5.83 20.15
N LEU A 361 -47.50 -4.56 19.73
CA LEU A 361 -48.69 -3.71 19.81
C LEU A 361 -49.85 -4.25 18.97
N GLU A 362 -49.56 -4.82 17.80
CA GLU A 362 -50.58 -5.40 16.92
C GLU A 362 -51.16 -6.70 17.47
N LYS A 363 -50.33 -7.56 18.07
CA LYS A 363 -50.82 -8.73 18.81
C LYS A 363 -51.58 -8.33 20.07
N ALA A 364 -51.16 -7.27 20.78
CA ALA A 364 -51.89 -6.75 21.94
C ALA A 364 -53.27 -6.20 21.55
N ALA A 365 -53.37 -5.42 20.47
CA ALA A 365 -54.65 -4.93 19.94
C ALA A 365 -55.58 -6.07 19.51
N SER A 366 -55.01 -7.12 18.89
CA SER A 366 -55.75 -8.33 18.52
C SER A 366 -56.22 -9.12 19.75
N ALA A 367 -55.40 -9.22 20.80
CA ALA A 367 -55.77 -9.87 22.05
C ALA A 367 -56.87 -9.10 22.80
N VAL A 368 -56.75 -7.77 22.91
CA VAL A 368 -57.75 -6.89 23.54
C VAL A 368 -59.13 -7.05 22.89
N SER A 369 -59.17 -7.14 21.56
CA SER A 369 -60.43 -7.35 20.82
C SER A 369 -61.14 -8.67 21.16
N VAL A 370 -60.40 -9.67 21.66
CA VAL A 370 -60.93 -11.02 21.95
C VAL A 370 -61.16 -11.25 23.44
N THR A 371 -60.30 -10.72 24.30
CA THR A 371 -60.29 -11.01 25.74
C THR A 371 -61.02 -9.95 26.57
N LEU A 372 -60.95 -8.67 26.17
CA LEU A 372 -61.56 -7.57 26.91
C LEU A 372 -63.10 -7.65 26.94
N PRO A 373 -63.81 -7.97 25.85
CA PRO A 373 -65.27 -8.11 25.87
C PRO A 373 -65.71 -9.25 26.80
N LYS A 374 -64.97 -10.36 26.83
CA LYS A 374 -65.24 -11.52 27.70
C LYS A 374 -65.02 -11.20 29.17
N SER A 375 -64.00 -10.40 29.49
CA SER A 375 -63.68 -9.98 30.86
C SER A 375 -64.68 -8.95 31.41
N LEU A 376 -65.08 -7.98 30.59
CA LEU A 376 -66.04 -6.94 30.95
C LEU A 376 -67.48 -7.47 31.04
N ALA A 377 -67.86 -8.43 30.20
CA ALA A 377 -69.14 -9.13 30.30
C ALA A 377 -69.22 -10.04 31.55
N ASN A 378 -68.08 -10.55 32.02
CA ASN A 378 -67.98 -11.39 33.23
C ASN A 378 -67.76 -10.58 34.51
N GLY A 379 -67.78 -9.24 34.47
CA GLY A 379 -67.78 -8.38 35.66
C GLY A 379 -66.43 -8.21 36.36
N ALA A 380 -65.30 -8.47 35.70
CA ALA A 380 -63.97 -8.49 36.34
C ALA A 380 -63.52 -7.15 36.98
N ASN A 381 -64.12 -6.01 36.61
CA ASN A 381 -63.76 -4.68 37.10
C ASN A 381 -64.89 -3.97 37.89
N GLY A 382 -65.91 -4.70 38.37
CA GLY A 382 -67.01 -4.12 39.16
C GLY A 382 -68.03 -3.29 38.37
N LEU A 383 -67.86 -3.19 37.04
CA LEU A 383 -68.83 -2.60 36.11
C LEU A 383 -69.19 -3.67 35.07
N THR A 384 -70.40 -4.23 35.18
CA THR A 384 -71.00 -5.09 34.15
C THR A 384 -71.54 -4.22 33.02
N LEU A 385 -70.79 -4.14 31.93
CA LEU A 385 -71.25 -3.50 30.71
C LEU A 385 -72.12 -4.48 29.91
N SER A 386 -73.12 -3.95 29.20
CA SER A 386 -73.84 -4.72 28.19
C SER A 386 -72.84 -5.30 27.17
N PRO A 387 -73.05 -6.50 26.62
CA PRO A 387 -72.17 -7.11 25.61
C PRO A 387 -71.85 -6.17 24.44
N GLU A 388 -72.81 -5.34 24.04
CA GLU A 388 -72.64 -4.30 23.02
C GLU A 388 -71.60 -3.23 23.45
N ALA A 389 -71.73 -2.73 24.67
CA ALA A 389 -70.87 -1.67 25.22
C ALA A 389 -69.44 -2.17 25.53
N ALA A 390 -69.31 -3.41 25.98
CA ALA A 390 -68.00 -4.05 26.20
C ALA A 390 -67.23 -4.26 24.88
N ASN A 391 -67.95 -4.54 23.78
CA ASN A 391 -67.35 -4.70 22.46
C ASN A 391 -66.93 -3.35 21.85
N VAL A 392 -67.72 -2.29 22.10
CA VAL A 392 -67.38 -0.91 21.70
C VAL A 392 -66.11 -0.43 22.39
N GLU A 393 -65.96 -0.66 23.71
CA GLU A 393 -64.77 -0.23 24.45
C GLU A 393 -63.52 -1.03 24.07
N ALA A 394 -63.67 -2.35 23.84
CA ALA A 394 -62.57 -3.18 23.35
C ALA A 394 -62.10 -2.77 21.95
N LYS A 395 -63.04 -2.41 21.07
CA LYS A 395 -62.72 -1.91 19.73
C LYS A 395 -62.02 -0.56 19.81
N ARG A 396 -62.51 0.36 20.64
CA ARG A 396 -61.89 1.67 20.87
C ARG A 396 -60.43 1.52 21.34
N LEU A 397 -60.17 0.69 22.34
CA LEU A 397 -58.82 0.48 22.87
C LEU A 397 -57.90 -0.21 21.84
N ALA A 398 -58.42 -1.15 21.05
CA ALA A 398 -57.67 -1.76 19.97
C ALA A 398 -57.31 -0.77 18.85
N ASP A 399 -58.23 0.15 18.53
CA ASP A 399 -58.00 1.21 17.54
C ASP A 399 -57.01 2.25 18.06
N GLU A 400 -57.06 2.64 19.35
CA GLU A 400 -56.06 3.49 20.00
C GLU A 400 -54.65 2.85 19.97
N LEU A 401 -54.55 1.54 20.25
CA LEU A 401 -53.27 0.81 20.18
C LEU A 401 -52.70 0.74 18.75
N ARG A 402 -53.56 0.55 17.74
CA ARG A 402 -53.15 0.60 16.33
C ARG A 402 -52.74 2.01 15.89
N GLU A 403 -53.45 3.03 16.37
CA GLU A 403 -53.10 4.43 16.08
C GLU A 403 -51.73 4.80 16.66
N VAL A 404 -51.45 4.38 17.90
CA VAL A 404 -50.12 4.57 18.53
C VAL A 404 -49.04 3.80 17.75
N SER A 405 -49.32 2.57 17.32
CA SER A 405 -48.40 1.77 16.50
C SER A 405 -48.07 2.47 15.17
N ASN A 406 -49.08 2.98 14.47
CA ASN A 406 -48.90 3.69 13.20
C ASN A 406 -48.13 5.01 13.39
N LYS A 407 -48.44 5.79 14.44
CA LYS A 407 -47.70 7.01 14.77
C LYS A 407 -46.22 6.76 15.06
N ILE A 408 -45.89 5.62 15.68
CA ILE A 408 -44.49 5.22 15.93
C ILE A 408 -43.82 4.83 14.60
N ASP A 409 -44.49 4.06 13.75
CA ASP A 409 -43.98 3.63 12.44
C ASP A 409 -43.75 4.83 11.49
N ASP A 410 -44.67 5.79 11.48
CA ASP A 410 -44.54 7.03 10.69
C ASP A 410 -43.37 7.89 11.18
N LYS A 411 -43.14 7.97 12.49
CA LYS A 411 -41.98 8.67 13.05
C LYS A 411 -40.66 7.94 12.77
N LEU A 412 -40.66 6.61 12.73
CA LEU A 412 -39.49 5.81 12.38
C LEU A 412 -39.18 5.93 10.88
N LYS A 413 -40.19 5.81 10.02
CA LYS A 413 -40.08 5.99 8.57
C LYS A 413 -39.72 7.41 8.15
N GLY A 414 -40.15 8.43 8.89
CA GLY A 414 -39.75 9.81 8.62
C GLY A 414 -38.29 10.09 8.96
N LYS A 415 -37.69 9.33 9.88
CA LYS A 415 -36.29 9.49 10.31
C LYS A 415 -35.32 8.51 9.63
N SER A 416 -35.79 7.34 9.23
CA SER A 416 -34.99 6.31 8.53
C SER A 416 -34.31 6.77 7.24
N PRO A 417 -34.95 7.51 6.30
CA PRO A 417 -34.28 8.00 5.10
C PRO A 417 -33.30 9.13 5.40
N VAL A 418 -33.54 9.94 6.44
CA VAL A 418 -32.57 10.95 6.89
C VAL A 418 -31.32 10.27 7.41
N ILE A 419 -31.48 9.19 8.18
CA ILE A 419 -30.34 8.40 8.68
C ILE A 419 -29.67 7.67 7.54
N ALA A 420 -30.38 6.98 6.66
CA ALA A 420 -29.76 6.32 5.51
C ALA A 420 -29.02 7.32 4.61
N THR A 421 -29.56 8.51 4.40
CA THR A 421 -28.90 9.57 3.64
C THR A 421 -27.66 10.09 4.38
N VAL A 422 -27.74 10.28 5.70
CA VAL A 422 -26.58 10.67 6.51
C VAL A 422 -25.54 9.54 6.51
N LEU A 423 -25.87 8.29 6.84
CA LEU A 423 -24.95 7.15 6.80
C LEU A 423 -24.34 6.91 5.40
N LEU A 424 -25.08 7.19 4.31
CA LEU A 424 -24.57 7.14 2.92
C LEU A 424 -23.68 8.33 2.56
N HIS A 425 -23.90 9.50 3.16
CA HIS A 425 -23.06 10.69 2.96
C HIS A 425 -21.92 10.81 4.00
N THR A 426 -21.98 10.04 5.09
CA THR A 426 -21.04 10.10 6.23
C THR A 426 -20.40 8.75 6.55
N ASN A 427 -20.51 7.74 5.67
CA ASN A 427 -19.82 6.45 5.77
C ASN A 427 -19.80 5.81 7.17
N VAL A 428 -20.94 5.79 7.88
CA VAL A 428 -21.04 5.07 9.17
C VAL A 428 -22.03 3.94 9.00
N THR A 429 -21.56 2.70 9.06
CA THR A 429 -22.41 1.54 9.31
C THR A 429 -21.94 0.86 10.59
N SER A 430 -22.92 0.44 11.38
CA SER A 430 -22.76 -0.15 12.70
C SER A 430 -21.97 -1.45 12.62
N ASN A 431 -20.69 -1.44 12.99
CA ASN A 431 -19.97 -2.63 13.40
C ASN A 431 -18.91 -2.22 14.42
N GLN A 432 -18.98 -2.72 15.64
CA GLN A 432 -18.07 -2.35 16.74
C GLN A 432 -16.60 -2.82 16.55
N SER A 433 -16.15 -3.09 15.32
CA SER A 433 -14.76 -3.49 15.01
C SER A 433 -13.84 -2.33 14.65
N TRP A 434 -14.35 -1.10 14.47
CA TRP A 434 -13.59 0.11 14.10
C TRP A 434 -12.50 0.55 15.10
N PHE A 435 -12.45 -0.03 16.31
CA PHE A 435 -11.78 0.58 17.46
C PHE A 435 -10.35 0.10 17.74
N LYS A 436 -9.71 -0.65 16.82
CA LYS A 436 -8.40 -1.25 17.09
C LYS A 436 -7.22 -0.58 16.40
N GLU A 437 -7.42 0.42 15.54
CA GLU A 437 -6.32 0.95 14.75
C GLU A 437 -5.90 2.35 15.19
N GLU A 438 -4.58 2.51 15.19
CA GLU A 438 -3.81 3.68 15.55
C GLU A 438 -3.33 4.32 14.25
N SER A 439 -3.44 5.66 14.15
CA SER A 439 -3.17 6.41 12.92
C SER A 439 -1.78 6.11 12.37
N ALA A 440 -1.62 6.15 11.05
CA ALA A 440 -0.33 5.93 10.42
C ALA A 440 0.70 6.97 10.88
N LEU A 441 0.29 8.22 11.07
CA LEU A 441 1.15 9.24 11.68
C LEU A 441 1.45 8.93 13.14
N SER A 442 0.49 8.42 13.92
CA SER A 442 0.74 7.96 15.29
C SER A 442 1.77 6.81 15.33
N ARG A 443 1.67 5.82 14.44
CA ARG A 443 2.68 4.74 14.31
C ARG A 443 4.05 5.27 13.90
N LEU A 444 4.08 6.22 12.96
CA LEU A 444 5.31 6.92 12.59
C LEU A 444 5.92 7.60 13.81
N PHE A 445 5.14 8.30 14.63
CA PHE A 445 5.67 8.97 15.82
C PHE A 445 6.08 7.98 16.94
N GLU A 446 5.39 6.86 17.10
CA GLU A 446 5.71 5.83 18.11
C GLU A 446 6.97 5.04 17.82
N ALA A 447 7.23 4.71 16.55
CA ALA A 447 8.47 4.01 16.15
C ALA A 447 9.72 4.78 16.59
N THR A 448 9.63 6.11 16.68
CA THR A 448 10.73 7.00 17.06
C THR A 448 10.92 7.12 18.58
N GLN A 449 9.93 6.81 19.42
CA GLN A 449 10.12 6.77 20.88
C GLN A 449 10.81 5.48 21.36
N LYS A 450 10.90 4.46 20.51
CA LYS A 450 11.51 3.15 20.83
C LYS A 450 12.92 2.97 20.24
N SER A 451 13.41 3.88 19.41
CA SER A 451 14.80 3.95 18.93
C SER A 451 15.59 4.98 19.73
#